data_AF-A0A9P0GYY8-F1
#
_entry.id   AF-A0A9P0GYY8-F1
#
_cell.length_a   1.000
_cell.length_b   1.000
_cell.length_c   1.000
_cell.angle_alpha   90.00
_cell.angle_beta   90.00
_cell.angle_gamma   90.00
#
_symmetry.space_group_name_H-M   'P 1'
#
loop_
_entity.id
_entity.type
_entity.pdbx_description
1 polymer ?
#
loop_
_entity_poly.entity_id
_entity_poly.type
_entity_poly.pdbx_seq_one_letter_code
_entity_poly.pdbx_strand_id
1 'polypeptide(L)'
;MSPHPLILTIISIVCTVGVSARKSELVTCGSVLKLKNIEYNVRLHSHDVKYGKGSTQQSVTAIEQMEDVNSHWIIKAPTKKLCPRGEPIKCGDIVRLEHLSTSKNLHSHHFQSPLSGYQEVSAFGTNGDGDSGDHWSIICDGNVWERDDEVMLRHVDTSVYLSVSGEQYGQPISGQMEVVGTPRAMASQWKAAEGLYVHTSDFNPKESILSHSHTEL
;
A
#
# COMPACT_ATOMS: atom_id res chain seq x y z
N MET A 1 -67.99 -27.22 32.88
CA MET A 1 -67.03 -27.41 31.77
C MET A 1 -66.95 -26.11 31.00
N SER A 2 -65.88 -25.34 31.19
CA SER A 2 -65.56 -24.11 30.46
C SER A 2 -64.24 -24.36 29.73
N PRO A 3 -64.10 -24.04 28.43
CA PRO A 3 -62.81 -24.12 27.77
C PRO A 3 -62.02 -22.83 28.03
N HIS A 4 -60.77 -22.95 28.47
CA HIS A 4 -59.81 -21.84 28.46
C HIS A 4 -59.16 -21.75 27.07
N PRO A 5 -59.06 -20.56 26.46
CA PRO A 5 -58.34 -20.42 25.20
C PRO A 5 -56.83 -20.38 25.47
N LEU A 6 -56.09 -21.27 24.80
CA LEU A 6 -54.63 -21.21 24.71
C LEU A 6 -54.25 -20.03 23.80
N ILE A 7 -53.65 -18.99 24.38
CA ILE A 7 -53.06 -17.88 23.63
C ILE A 7 -51.67 -18.33 23.17
N LEU A 8 -51.51 -18.51 21.86
CA LEU A 8 -50.24 -18.82 21.22
C LEU A 8 -49.49 -17.51 20.94
N THR A 9 -48.55 -17.12 21.80
CA THR A 9 -47.64 -15.99 21.55
C THR A 9 -46.57 -16.42 20.55
N ILE A 10 -46.67 -15.92 19.31
CA ILE A 10 -45.63 -16.04 18.29
C ILE A 10 -44.56 -14.99 18.59
N ILE A 11 -43.40 -15.42 19.08
CA ILE A 11 -42.23 -14.56 19.26
C ILE A 11 -41.56 -14.40 17.89
N SER A 12 -41.72 -13.24 17.26
CA SER A 12 -40.98 -12.87 16.06
C SER A 12 -39.58 -12.42 16.48
N ILE A 13 -38.57 -13.24 16.19
CA ILE A 13 -37.16 -12.85 16.33
C ILE A 13 -36.81 -11.98 15.12
N VAL A 14 -36.79 -10.66 15.33
CA VAL A 14 -36.22 -9.73 14.34
C VAL A 14 -34.70 -9.76 14.50
N CYS A 15 -34.03 -10.53 13.64
CA CYS A 15 -32.57 -10.43 13.47
C CYS A 15 -32.26 -9.10 12.78
N THR A 16 -31.99 -8.06 13.56
CA THR A 16 -31.39 -6.83 13.05
C THR A 16 -29.92 -7.11 12.72
N VAL A 17 -29.62 -7.36 11.45
CA VAL A 17 -28.23 -7.34 10.96
C VAL A 17 -27.75 -5.89 11.06
N GLY A 18 -26.98 -5.59 12.10
CA GLY A 18 -26.32 -4.29 12.24
C GLY A 18 -25.25 -4.16 11.16
N VAL A 19 -25.54 -3.40 10.10
CA VAL A 19 -24.50 -2.95 9.17
C VAL A 19 -23.76 -1.83 9.88
N SER A 20 -22.65 -2.16 10.53
CA SER A 20 -21.70 -1.15 11.01
C SER A 20 -21.02 -0.54 9.79
N ALA A 21 -21.34 0.71 9.46
CA ALA A 21 -20.56 1.48 8.52
C ALA A 21 -19.14 1.61 9.09
N ARG A 22 -18.19 0.83 8.57
CA ARG A 22 -16.77 1.05 8.88
C ARG A 22 -16.43 2.43 8.33
N LYS A 23 -15.98 3.34 9.20
CA LYS A 23 -15.39 4.60 8.74
C LYS A 23 -14.12 4.21 7.99
N SER A 24 -14.20 4.25 6.66
CA SER A 24 -13.08 3.90 5.79
C SER A 24 -11.91 4.84 6.06
N GLU A 25 -10.82 4.27 6.56
CA GLU A 25 -9.58 5.00 6.72
C GLU A 25 -8.86 5.02 5.37
N LEU A 26 -8.70 6.21 4.80
CA LEU A 26 -8.17 6.36 3.45
C LEU A 26 -6.64 6.50 3.44
N VAL A 27 -6.03 6.08 2.34
CA VAL A 27 -4.68 6.50 1.95
C VAL A 27 -4.81 7.84 1.23
N THR A 28 -4.05 8.82 1.70
CA THR A 28 -4.10 10.19 1.18
C THR A 28 -2.72 10.69 0.78
N CYS A 29 -2.69 11.71 -0.06
CA CYS A 29 -1.46 12.33 -0.49
C CYS A 29 -0.64 12.92 0.66
N GLY A 30 0.67 12.67 0.64
CA GLY A 30 1.59 13.04 1.71
C GLY A 30 1.55 12.09 2.92
N SER A 31 0.75 11.03 2.89
CA SER A 31 0.84 9.96 3.88
C SER A 31 2.17 9.21 3.73
N VAL A 32 2.69 8.75 4.86
CA VAL A 32 3.86 7.86 4.94
C VAL A 32 3.35 6.48 5.30
N LEU A 33 3.74 5.45 4.56
CA LEU A 33 3.28 4.08 4.80
C LEU A 33 4.36 3.06 4.46
N LYS A 34 4.18 1.84 4.95
CA LYS A 34 4.86 0.65 4.43
C LYS A 34 3.94 -0.04 3.45
N LEU A 35 4.50 -0.56 2.37
CA LEU A 35 3.79 -1.46 1.47
C LEU A 35 4.13 -2.89 1.86
N LYS A 36 3.15 -3.60 2.42
CA LYS A 36 3.29 -5.00 2.82
C LYS A 36 2.78 -5.91 1.70
N ASN A 37 3.63 -6.78 1.19
CA ASN A 37 3.26 -7.84 0.27
C ASN A 37 2.40 -8.88 1.00
N ILE A 38 1.27 -9.26 0.41
CA ILE A 38 0.31 -10.18 1.04
C ILE A 38 0.83 -11.62 1.04
N GLU A 39 1.41 -12.07 -0.07
CA GLU A 39 1.83 -13.47 -0.25
C GLU A 39 3.03 -13.83 0.62
N TYR A 40 4.06 -12.97 0.63
CA TYR A 40 5.30 -13.22 1.36
C TYR A 40 5.35 -12.56 2.74
N ASN A 41 4.35 -11.75 3.12
CA ASN A 41 4.30 -11.07 4.41
C ASN A 41 5.52 -10.15 4.70
N VAL A 42 6.15 -9.64 3.64
CA VAL A 42 7.32 -8.74 3.67
C VAL A 42 6.96 -7.31 3.32
N ARG A 43 7.78 -6.34 3.72
CA ARG A 43 7.60 -4.90 3.46
C ARG A 43 8.58 -4.41 2.41
N LEU A 44 8.08 -3.62 1.46
CA LEU A 44 8.90 -2.91 0.49
C LEU A 44 9.95 -2.06 1.22
N HIS A 45 11.20 -2.20 0.80
CA HIS A 45 12.35 -1.70 1.53
C HIS A 45 13.42 -1.20 0.57
N SER A 46 14.22 -0.22 1.00
CA SER A 46 15.41 0.21 0.27
C SER A 46 16.50 0.66 1.26
N HIS A 47 17.71 0.93 0.78
CA HIS A 47 18.89 1.22 1.61
C HIS A 47 20.00 1.80 0.74
N ASP A 48 21.13 2.22 1.32
CA ASP A 48 22.28 2.69 0.54
C ASP A 48 23.17 1.55 0.01
N VAL A 49 22.55 0.57 -0.64
CA VAL A 49 23.22 -0.50 -1.41
C VAL A 49 22.73 -0.38 -2.85
N LYS A 50 23.64 -0.60 -3.81
CA LYS A 50 23.33 -0.54 -5.25
C LYS A 50 23.36 -1.93 -5.85
N TYR A 51 22.62 -2.14 -6.92
CA TYR A 51 22.76 -3.36 -7.71
C TYR A 51 24.17 -3.46 -8.32
N GLY A 52 24.78 -4.64 -8.26
CA GLY A 52 26.08 -4.91 -8.89
C GLY A 52 26.00 -5.17 -10.40
N LYS A 53 24.79 -5.31 -10.95
CA LYS A 53 24.50 -5.49 -12.38
C LYS A 53 23.16 -4.83 -12.70
N GLY A 54 22.72 -4.87 -13.96
CA GLY A 54 21.52 -4.15 -14.38
C GLY A 54 21.80 -2.65 -14.49
N SER A 55 20.93 -1.82 -13.93
CA SER A 55 21.08 -0.35 -14.03
C SER A 55 22.16 0.22 -13.11
N THR A 56 22.61 -0.56 -12.11
CA THR A 56 23.51 -0.13 -11.01
C THR A 56 22.93 0.97 -10.11
N GLN A 57 21.61 1.19 -10.17
CA GLN A 57 20.90 2.09 -9.26
C GLN A 57 20.76 1.49 -7.85
N GLN A 58 20.22 2.27 -6.91
CA GLN A 58 19.98 1.83 -5.54
C GLN A 58 18.97 0.68 -5.53
N SER A 59 19.25 -0.38 -4.76
CA SER A 59 18.42 -1.57 -4.72
C SER A 59 17.12 -1.34 -3.96
N VAL A 60 16.08 -2.03 -4.41
CA VAL A 60 14.80 -2.14 -3.73
C VAL A 60 14.56 -3.62 -3.46
N THR A 61 14.22 -3.92 -2.22
CA THR A 61 14.05 -5.28 -1.70
C THR A 61 12.77 -5.36 -0.89
N ALA A 62 12.50 -6.53 -0.31
CA ALA A 62 11.46 -6.65 0.71
C ALA A 62 11.97 -7.43 1.93
N ILE A 63 11.55 -7.01 3.13
CA ILE A 63 12.03 -7.58 4.40
C ILE A 63 10.86 -7.91 5.34
N GLU A 64 11.04 -8.90 6.21
CA GLU A 64 10.02 -9.27 7.20
C GLU A 64 9.93 -8.28 8.37
N GLN A 65 11.04 -7.62 8.70
CA GLN A 65 11.16 -6.81 9.91
C GLN A 65 10.19 -5.64 9.91
N MET A 66 9.23 -5.69 10.84
CA MET A 66 8.14 -4.72 10.91
C MET A 66 8.64 -3.32 11.25
N GLU A 67 9.68 -3.18 12.07
CA GLU A 67 10.01 -1.90 12.72
C GLU A 67 11.10 -1.11 11.99
N ASP A 68 11.55 -1.63 10.84
CA ASP A 68 12.61 -0.98 10.07
C ASP A 68 12.11 0.34 9.47
N VAL A 69 12.91 1.39 9.67
CA VAL A 69 12.57 2.74 9.22
C VAL A 69 12.72 2.90 7.70
N ASN A 70 13.56 2.10 7.05
CA ASN A 70 13.80 2.10 5.60
C ASN A 70 12.74 1.30 4.81
N SER A 71 11.66 0.90 5.47
CA SER A 71 10.44 0.43 4.82
C SER A 71 9.36 1.51 4.68
N HIS A 72 9.64 2.76 5.07
CA HIS A 72 8.70 3.87 4.93
C HIS A 72 8.83 4.58 3.58
N TRP A 73 7.68 4.78 2.94
CA TRP A 73 7.54 5.46 1.65
C TRP A 73 6.50 6.56 1.76
N ILE A 74 6.80 7.73 1.19
CA ILE A 74 5.87 8.85 1.11
C ILE A 74 5.09 8.77 -0.21
N ILE A 75 3.77 8.87 -0.15
CA ILE A 75 2.91 8.98 -1.33
C ILE A 75 2.95 10.42 -1.87
N LYS A 76 3.35 10.57 -3.14
CA LYS A 76 3.46 11.86 -3.83
C LYS A 76 2.74 11.84 -5.18
N ALA A 77 2.46 13.04 -5.69
CA ALA A 77 1.96 13.25 -7.04
C ALA A 77 2.97 12.75 -8.10
N PRO A 78 2.50 12.51 -9.34
CA PRO A 78 3.38 12.41 -10.51
C PRO A 78 4.30 13.64 -10.64
N THR A 79 5.43 13.45 -11.32
CA THR A 79 6.43 14.51 -11.53
C THR A 79 5.78 15.77 -12.13
N LYS A 80 6.08 16.95 -11.57
CA LYS A 80 5.50 18.26 -11.97
C LYS A 80 3.97 18.39 -11.76
N LYS A 81 3.34 17.49 -11.00
CA LYS A 81 1.93 17.62 -10.59
C LYS A 81 1.84 18.01 -9.12
N LEU A 82 0.74 18.66 -8.77
CA LEU A 82 0.39 18.96 -7.39
C LEU A 82 -0.52 17.87 -6.85
N CYS A 83 -0.37 17.59 -5.57
CA CYS A 83 -1.20 16.64 -4.84
C CYS A 83 -1.40 17.22 -3.45
N PRO A 84 -2.48 18.00 -3.27
CA PRO A 84 -2.87 18.56 -1.98
C PRO A 84 -2.77 17.55 -0.86
N ARG A 85 -2.09 17.94 0.22
CA ARG A 85 -1.94 17.11 1.42
C ARG A 85 -3.32 16.71 1.95
N GLY A 86 -3.53 15.41 2.18
CA GLY A 86 -4.81 14.87 2.66
C GLY A 86 -5.82 14.54 1.55
N GLU A 87 -5.52 14.82 0.27
CA GLU A 87 -6.37 14.38 -0.83
C GLU A 87 -6.36 12.83 -0.94
N PRO A 88 -7.54 12.16 -0.93
CA PRO A 88 -7.63 10.72 -1.11
C PRO A 88 -7.03 10.24 -2.42
N ILE A 89 -6.26 9.15 -2.38
CA ILE A 89 -5.76 8.48 -3.59
C ILE A 89 -6.88 7.61 -4.16
N LYS A 90 -7.22 7.82 -5.43
CA LYS A 90 -8.27 7.05 -6.11
C LYS A 90 -7.72 5.81 -6.79
N CYS A 91 -8.56 4.80 -6.95
CA CYS A 91 -8.22 3.68 -7.83
C CYS A 91 -8.04 4.20 -9.27
N GLY A 92 -6.92 3.82 -9.89
CA GLY A 92 -6.48 4.32 -11.19
C GLY A 92 -5.56 5.54 -11.14
N ASP A 93 -5.46 6.24 -10.01
CA ASP A 93 -4.55 7.39 -9.89
C ASP A 93 -3.10 6.95 -10.10
N ILE A 94 -2.32 7.86 -10.68
CA ILE A 94 -0.88 7.71 -10.84
C ILE A 94 -0.22 8.42 -9.66
N VAL A 95 0.67 7.71 -8.97
CA VAL A 95 1.43 8.22 -7.84
C VAL A 95 2.92 7.99 -8.03
N ARG A 96 3.72 8.60 -7.16
CA ARG A 96 5.10 8.24 -6.90
C ARG A 96 5.26 7.84 -5.45
N LEU A 97 6.18 6.91 -5.19
CA LEU A 97 6.57 6.48 -3.86
C LEU A 97 8.00 6.94 -3.61
N GLU A 98 8.20 7.87 -2.70
CA GLU A 98 9.54 8.32 -2.32
C GLU A 98 9.99 7.61 -1.05
N HIS A 99 11.13 6.92 -1.12
CA HIS A 99 11.75 6.28 0.03
C HIS A 99 12.20 7.35 1.04
N LEU A 100 11.69 7.27 2.26
CA LEU A 100 11.84 8.33 3.25
C LEU A 100 13.32 8.59 3.61
N SER A 101 14.11 7.53 3.80
CA SER A 101 15.48 7.64 4.29
C SER A 101 16.48 8.14 3.23
N THR A 102 16.24 7.86 1.94
CA THR A 102 17.20 8.19 0.86
C THR A 102 16.68 9.26 -0.11
N SER A 103 15.43 9.67 0.05
CA SER A 103 14.73 10.61 -0.84
C SER A 103 14.83 10.23 -2.32
N LYS A 104 14.78 8.93 -2.60
CA LYS A 104 14.75 8.36 -3.95
C LYS A 104 13.36 7.81 -4.26
N ASN A 105 12.96 7.84 -5.52
CA ASN A 105 11.67 7.35 -5.96
C ASN A 105 11.74 5.85 -6.29
N LEU A 106 10.69 5.10 -5.97
CA LEU A 106 10.47 3.76 -6.49
C LEU A 106 10.38 3.85 -8.02
N HIS A 107 11.25 3.14 -8.70
CA HIS A 107 11.51 3.31 -10.12
C HIS A 107 11.54 1.98 -10.85
N SER A 108 11.15 1.98 -12.11
CA SER A 108 11.37 0.83 -13.00
C SER A 108 11.62 1.25 -14.44
N HIS A 109 12.22 0.35 -15.21
CA HIS A 109 12.81 0.61 -16.52
C HIS A 109 13.17 -0.70 -17.22
N HIS A 110 13.64 -0.63 -18.47
CA HIS A 110 13.99 -1.82 -19.26
C HIS A 110 15.36 -2.43 -18.92
N PHE A 111 15.60 -2.71 -17.65
CA PHE A 111 16.72 -3.52 -17.16
C PHE A 111 16.22 -4.84 -16.57
N GLN A 112 17.05 -5.88 -16.63
CA GLN A 112 16.78 -7.14 -15.98
C GLN A 112 17.16 -7.08 -14.50
N SER A 113 16.28 -7.63 -13.66
CA SER A 113 16.48 -7.79 -12.22
C SER A 113 17.63 -8.75 -11.91
N PRO A 114 18.30 -8.60 -10.74
CA PRO A 114 19.55 -9.31 -10.49
C PRO A 114 19.46 -10.82 -10.29
N LEU A 115 18.36 -11.36 -9.78
CA LEU A 115 18.27 -12.80 -9.43
C LEU A 115 17.37 -13.54 -10.42
N SER A 116 16.13 -13.08 -10.60
CA SER A 116 15.12 -13.78 -11.41
C SER A 116 15.09 -13.39 -12.89
N GLY A 117 15.71 -12.27 -13.27
CA GLY A 117 15.73 -11.80 -14.67
C GLY A 117 14.41 -11.20 -15.17
N TYR A 118 13.41 -11.00 -14.29
CA TYR A 118 12.25 -10.13 -14.53
C TYR A 118 12.68 -8.66 -14.69
N GLN A 119 11.74 -7.71 -14.78
CA GLN A 119 12.11 -6.30 -14.88
C GLN A 119 12.65 -5.76 -13.55
N GLU A 120 13.73 -5.00 -13.60
CA GLU A 120 14.36 -4.39 -12.43
C GLU A 120 13.45 -3.32 -11.82
N VAL A 121 13.31 -3.35 -10.50
CA VAL A 121 12.75 -2.26 -9.69
C VAL A 121 13.88 -1.70 -8.82
N SER A 122 14.02 -0.38 -8.81
CA SER A 122 15.12 0.32 -8.17
C SER A 122 14.62 1.55 -7.40
N ALA A 123 15.53 2.19 -6.67
CA ALA A 123 15.32 3.52 -6.11
C ALA A 123 16.17 4.52 -6.91
N PHE A 124 15.51 5.48 -7.57
CA PHE A 124 16.13 6.40 -8.52
C PHE A 124 15.93 7.88 -8.13
N GLY A 125 16.69 8.76 -8.77
CA GLY A 125 16.55 10.19 -8.55
C GLY A 125 17.26 10.70 -7.31
N THR A 126 16.99 11.96 -6.95
CA THR A 126 17.60 12.65 -5.80
C THR A 126 16.60 13.64 -5.22
N ASN A 127 16.44 13.67 -3.90
CA ASN A 127 15.53 14.60 -3.19
C ASN A 127 14.09 14.56 -3.74
N GLY A 128 13.63 13.39 -4.17
CA GLY A 128 12.32 13.20 -4.76
C GLY A 128 12.19 13.73 -6.19
N ASP A 129 13.25 14.26 -6.82
CA ASP A 129 13.27 14.55 -8.25
C ASP A 129 13.59 13.28 -9.04
N GLY A 130 12.88 13.10 -10.16
CA GLY A 130 13.07 11.98 -11.08
C GLY A 130 12.25 12.17 -12.36
N ASP A 131 11.85 11.09 -13.02
CA ASP A 131 11.25 11.11 -14.36
C ASP A 131 9.92 10.32 -14.43
N SER A 132 9.55 9.80 -15.61
CA SER A 132 8.32 9.01 -15.81
C SER A 132 8.45 7.57 -15.31
N GLY A 133 9.66 7.04 -15.18
CA GLY A 133 9.90 5.69 -14.64
C GLY A 133 9.61 5.59 -13.14
N ASP A 134 9.27 6.70 -12.49
CA ASP A 134 8.84 6.75 -11.10
C ASP A 134 7.31 6.58 -10.94
N HIS A 135 6.56 6.50 -12.04
CA HIS A 135 5.10 6.60 -12.03
C HIS A 135 4.44 5.23 -11.93
N TRP A 136 3.59 5.07 -10.92
CA TRP A 136 2.86 3.84 -10.63
C TRP A 136 1.36 4.13 -10.58
N SER A 137 0.58 3.41 -11.38
CA SER A 137 -0.88 3.42 -11.29
C SER A 137 -1.34 2.50 -10.17
N ILE A 138 -2.18 3.02 -9.27
CA ILE A 138 -2.80 2.25 -8.19
C ILE A 138 -3.97 1.47 -8.75
N ILE A 139 -3.95 0.15 -8.61
CA ILE A 139 -5.04 -0.73 -9.01
C ILE A 139 -5.65 -1.28 -7.73
N CYS A 140 -6.88 -0.89 -7.44
CA CYS A 140 -7.63 -1.32 -6.28
C CYS A 140 -9.09 -1.57 -6.63
N ASP A 141 -9.76 -2.33 -5.77
CA ASP A 141 -11.21 -2.49 -5.83
C ASP A 141 -11.88 -1.24 -5.29
N GLY A 142 -13.01 -0.84 -5.89
CA GLY A 142 -13.75 0.36 -5.49
C GLY A 142 -13.26 1.65 -6.14
N ASN A 143 -13.45 2.77 -5.43
CA ASN A 143 -13.22 4.12 -5.97
C ASN A 143 -11.96 4.80 -5.39
N VAL A 144 -11.59 4.43 -4.17
CA VAL A 144 -10.51 5.05 -3.39
C VAL A 144 -9.67 3.97 -2.73
N TRP A 145 -8.39 4.25 -2.54
CA TRP A 145 -7.49 3.34 -1.84
C TRP A 145 -7.74 3.44 -0.33
N GLU A 146 -8.50 2.48 0.20
CA GLU A 146 -8.69 2.31 1.65
C GLU A 146 -7.48 1.61 2.26
N ARG A 147 -7.10 1.96 3.48
CA ARG A 147 -5.91 1.39 4.16
C ARG A 147 -6.01 -0.12 4.32
N ASP A 148 -7.23 -0.62 4.49
CA ASP A 148 -7.47 -2.05 4.70
C ASP A 148 -7.49 -2.87 3.42
N ASP A 149 -7.55 -2.23 2.26
CA ASP A 149 -7.65 -2.88 0.97
C ASP A 149 -6.31 -3.39 0.45
N GLU A 150 -6.40 -4.48 -0.31
CA GLU A 150 -5.31 -4.94 -1.15
C GLU A 150 -5.27 -4.13 -2.46
N VAL A 151 -4.08 -3.77 -2.88
CA VAL A 151 -3.83 -3.02 -4.11
C VAL A 151 -2.69 -3.65 -4.89
N MET A 152 -2.68 -3.43 -6.20
CA MET A 152 -1.51 -3.63 -7.04
C MET A 152 -0.98 -2.27 -7.50
N LEU A 153 0.32 -2.23 -7.77
CA LEU A 153 0.95 -1.06 -8.37
C LEU A 153 1.46 -1.46 -9.74
N ARG A 154 0.96 -0.80 -10.78
CA ARG A 154 1.39 -1.05 -12.16
C ARG A 154 2.25 0.10 -12.66
N HIS A 155 3.48 -0.21 -13.03
CA HIS A 155 4.40 0.75 -13.60
C HIS A 155 3.84 1.32 -14.90
N VAL A 156 3.78 2.64 -15.02
CA VAL A 156 3.08 3.31 -16.13
C VAL A 156 3.80 3.07 -17.46
N ASP A 157 5.12 3.25 -17.51
CA ASP A 157 5.87 3.23 -18.77
C ASP A 157 5.98 1.81 -19.35
N THR A 158 6.10 0.78 -18.51
CA THR A 158 6.37 -0.60 -18.96
C THR A 158 5.25 -1.59 -18.66
N SER A 159 4.16 -1.14 -18.01
CA SER A 159 3.00 -1.96 -17.69
C SER A 159 3.21 -3.17 -16.76
N VAL A 160 4.40 -3.31 -16.16
CA VAL A 160 4.68 -4.39 -15.20
C VAL A 160 4.08 -4.10 -13.84
N TYR A 161 3.73 -5.15 -13.11
CA TYR A 161 3.24 -5.08 -11.73
C TYR A 161 4.42 -5.16 -10.76
N LEU A 162 4.40 -4.34 -9.71
CA LEU A 162 5.33 -4.44 -8.59
C LEU A 162 5.08 -5.76 -7.85
N SER A 163 6.11 -6.59 -7.76
CA SER A 163 5.99 -7.98 -7.31
C SER A 163 7.20 -8.39 -6.48
N VAL A 164 7.03 -9.45 -5.68
CA VAL A 164 8.15 -10.15 -5.03
C VAL A 164 8.42 -11.44 -5.82
N SER A 165 9.67 -11.68 -6.23
CA SER A 165 9.98 -12.82 -7.11
C SER A 165 10.04 -14.17 -6.39
N GLY A 166 10.20 -14.16 -5.06
CA GLY A 166 10.46 -15.35 -4.25
C GLY A 166 11.97 -15.61 -4.03
N GLU A 167 12.83 -15.00 -4.84
CA GLU A 167 14.29 -15.10 -4.68
C GLU A 167 14.78 -14.23 -3.52
N GLN A 168 15.89 -14.63 -2.90
CA GLN A 168 16.51 -13.90 -1.79
C GLN A 168 17.97 -13.56 -2.09
N TYR A 169 18.39 -12.37 -1.68
CA TYR A 169 19.77 -11.95 -1.79
C TYR A 169 20.67 -12.64 -0.76
N GLY A 170 21.94 -12.81 -1.14
CA GLY A 170 23.03 -13.11 -0.22
C GLY A 170 23.65 -11.83 0.36
N GLN A 171 24.91 -11.93 0.79
CA GLN A 171 25.67 -10.78 1.30
C GLN A 171 25.77 -9.65 0.25
N PRO A 172 25.72 -8.36 0.66
CA PRO A 172 25.66 -7.86 2.04
C PRO A 172 24.24 -7.74 2.62
N ILE A 173 23.20 -8.07 1.84
CA ILE A 173 21.78 -7.88 2.20
C ILE A 173 21.07 -9.24 2.34
N SER A 174 21.72 -10.13 3.08
CA SER A 174 21.35 -11.54 3.18
C SER A 174 19.90 -11.72 3.66
N GLY A 175 19.15 -12.56 2.95
CA GLY A 175 17.77 -12.92 3.29
C GLY A 175 16.72 -11.89 2.85
N GLN A 176 17.11 -10.72 2.35
CA GLN A 176 16.14 -9.77 1.78
C GLN A 176 15.60 -10.34 0.46
N MET A 177 14.29 -10.24 0.26
CA MET A 177 13.65 -10.74 -0.95
C MET A 177 13.79 -9.78 -2.12
N GLU A 178 13.92 -10.34 -3.33
CA GLU A 178 13.99 -9.56 -4.55
C GLU A 178 12.61 -9.01 -4.94
N VAL A 179 12.57 -7.70 -5.19
CA VAL A 179 11.42 -6.98 -5.73
C VAL A 179 11.64 -6.71 -7.20
N VAL A 180 10.62 -7.02 -8.02
CA VAL A 180 10.70 -6.98 -9.49
C VAL A 180 9.43 -6.43 -10.10
N GLY A 181 9.51 -6.10 -11.39
CA GLY A 181 8.37 -5.85 -12.26
C GLY A 181 8.02 -7.09 -13.08
N THR A 182 6.81 -7.62 -12.92
CA THR A 182 6.32 -8.78 -13.70
C THR A 182 5.22 -8.38 -14.69
N PRO A 183 5.16 -8.93 -15.92
CA PRO A 183 4.11 -8.60 -16.89
C PRO A 183 2.73 -9.18 -16.52
N ARG A 184 2.71 -10.19 -15.65
CA ARG A 184 1.50 -10.75 -15.03
C ARG A 184 1.56 -10.48 -13.54
N ALA A 185 0.41 -10.23 -12.92
CA ALA A 185 0.31 -10.08 -11.47
C ALA A 185 0.63 -11.43 -10.80
N MET A 186 1.82 -11.53 -10.18
CA MET A 186 2.33 -12.70 -9.47
C MET A 186 2.96 -12.19 -8.18
N ALA A 187 2.45 -12.59 -7.02
CA ALA A 187 2.83 -11.99 -5.73
C ALA A 187 2.81 -10.44 -5.77
N SER A 188 1.81 -9.87 -6.44
CA SER A 188 1.70 -8.42 -6.69
C SER A 188 0.67 -7.72 -5.82
N GLN A 189 0.04 -8.44 -4.88
CA GLN A 189 -0.90 -7.88 -3.92
C GLN A 189 -0.13 -7.23 -2.77
N TRP A 190 -0.39 -5.95 -2.55
CA TRP A 190 0.20 -5.14 -1.49
C TRP A 190 -0.90 -4.53 -0.63
N LYS A 191 -0.59 -4.24 0.62
CA LYS A 191 -1.48 -3.50 1.53
C LYS A 191 -0.70 -2.41 2.25
N ALA A 192 -1.34 -1.26 2.44
CA ALA A 192 -0.78 -0.18 3.24
C ALA A 192 -0.70 -0.63 4.71
N ALA A 193 0.44 -0.42 5.36
CA ALA A 193 0.68 -0.86 6.73
C ALA A 193 1.61 0.11 7.49
N GLU A 194 1.55 0.07 8.82
CA GLU A 194 2.42 0.79 9.76
C GLU A 194 2.77 2.25 9.33
N GLY A 195 1.74 3.01 8.94
CA GLY A 195 1.88 4.34 8.38
C GLY A 195 1.47 5.49 9.29
N LEU A 196 1.91 6.69 8.91
CA LEU A 196 1.39 7.98 9.38
C LEU A 196 0.52 8.58 8.27
N TYR A 197 -0.79 8.51 8.47
CA TYR A 197 -1.75 8.89 7.44
C TYR A 197 -2.30 10.29 7.68
N VAL A 198 -2.32 11.10 6.62
CA VAL A 198 -2.85 12.45 6.69
C VAL A 198 -4.38 12.41 6.61
N HIS A 199 -5.06 13.07 7.54
CA HIS A 199 -6.51 13.22 7.47
C HIS A 199 -6.94 14.06 6.26
N THR A 200 -8.14 13.78 5.76
CA THR A 200 -8.77 14.58 4.72
C THR A 200 -9.02 16.01 5.21
N SER A 201 -9.07 16.97 4.29
CA SER A 201 -9.17 18.40 4.61
C SER A 201 -10.47 18.80 5.31
N ASP A 202 -11.51 17.97 5.22
CA ASP A 202 -12.81 18.10 5.87
C ASP A 202 -12.89 17.43 7.26
N PHE A 203 -11.78 16.92 7.79
CA PHE A 203 -11.74 16.25 9.09
C PHE A 203 -12.14 17.17 10.25
N ASN A 204 -13.25 16.85 10.91
CA ASN A 204 -13.70 17.50 12.15
C ASN A 204 -13.47 16.59 13.37
N PRO A 205 -12.53 16.92 14.28
CA PRO A 205 -12.21 16.08 15.45
C PRO A 205 -13.36 15.91 16.45
N LYS A 206 -14.31 16.86 16.50
CA LYS A 206 -15.40 16.84 17.49
C LYS A 206 -16.50 15.85 17.14
N GLU A 207 -16.76 15.62 15.86
CA GLU A 207 -17.73 14.63 15.41
C GLU A 207 -17.20 13.19 15.56
N SER A 208 -15.89 12.97 15.43
CA SER A 208 -15.29 11.64 15.60
C SER A 208 -15.30 11.12 17.03
N ILE A 209 -15.32 12.00 18.03
CA ILE A 209 -15.36 11.61 19.45
C ILE A 209 -16.78 11.16 19.85
N LEU A 210 -17.82 11.76 19.26
CA LEU A 210 -19.22 11.39 19.53
C LEU A 210 -19.60 10.01 18.97
N SER A 211 -18.94 9.53 17.92
CA SER A 211 -19.13 8.15 17.41
C SER A 211 -18.39 7.08 18.19
N HIS A 212 -17.54 7.45 19.15
CA HIS A 212 -16.75 6.54 19.99
C HIS A 212 -17.23 6.51 21.45
N SER A 213 -18.53 6.74 21.72
CA SER A 213 -19.07 6.38 23.03
C SER A 213 -19.06 4.85 23.15
N HIS A 214 -18.13 4.35 23.96
CA HIS A 214 -18.09 2.98 24.42
C HIS A 214 -19.46 2.56 24.99
N THR A 215 -20.04 1.49 24.45
CA THR A 215 -21.05 0.73 25.18
C THR A 215 -20.32 -0.05 26.27
N GLU A 216 -20.09 0.58 27.41
CA GLU A 216 -19.87 -0.17 28.65
C GLU A 216 -21.24 -0.56 29.21
N LEU A 217 -21.58 -1.84 29.09
CA LEU A 217 -22.53 -2.58 29.92
C LEU A 217 -22.08 -4.03 30.01
#